data_AF-A0A480B4X1-F1
#
_entry.id   AF-A0A480B4X1-F1
#
_cell.length_a   1.000
_cell.length_b   1.000
_cell.length_c   1.000
_cell.angle_alpha   90.00
_cell.angle_beta   90.00
_cell.angle_gamma   90.00
#
_symmetry.space_group_name_H-M   'P 1'
#
loop_
_entity.id
_entity.type
_entity.pdbx_description
1 polymer ?
#
loop_
_entity_poly.entity_id
_entity_poly.type
_entity_poly.pdbx_seq_one_letter_code
_entity_poly.pdbx_strand_id
1 'polypeptide(L)'
;MSEEKSPLYLFLDANPAMVPDIPGGHGDGWNDVVLEALKKLQALSVETGVGIKIRQIKEKFGGLRLYIQVDEEDSLEDLQVVQQTTGHVRLTPGASAGSVRERAYAIVREAEDAAAARCETCGASPGPLRNLGGYRCRMCDACLAKRGGEARDLRETR
;
A
#
# COMPACT_ATOMS: atom_id res chain seq x y z
N MET A 1 -28.53 0.63 7.74
CA MET A 1 -27.97 0.98 6.42
C MET A 1 -26.93 -0.07 6.14
N SER A 2 -27.14 -0.89 5.12
CA SER A 2 -26.24 -2.03 4.82
C SER A 2 -24.84 -1.48 4.58
N GLU A 3 -23.89 -1.81 5.46
CA GLU A 3 -22.46 -1.56 5.24
C GLU A 3 -22.03 -2.41 4.04
N GLU A 4 -22.10 -1.85 2.85
CA GLU A 4 -21.57 -2.49 1.67
C GLU A 4 -20.05 -2.53 1.81
N LYS A 5 -19.52 -3.70 2.16
CA LYS A 5 -18.08 -3.92 2.31
C LYS A 5 -17.38 -3.51 1.02
N SER A 6 -16.33 -2.70 1.14
CA SER A 6 -15.47 -2.35 0.00
C SER A 6 -15.01 -3.61 -0.75
N PRO A 7 -14.89 -3.57 -2.09
CA PRO A 7 -14.43 -4.70 -2.90
C PRO A 7 -13.13 -5.35 -2.41
N LEU A 8 -12.24 -4.56 -1.79
CA LEU A 8 -11.04 -5.07 -1.15
C LEU A 8 -11.35 -6.06 -0.02
N TYR A 9 -12.24 -5.70 0.90
CA TYR A 9 -12.59 -6.55 2.03
C TYR A 9 -13.36 -7.80 1.58
N LEU A 10 -14.21 -7.69 0.55
CA LEU A 10 -14.85 -8.85 -0.06
C LEU A 10 -13.81 -9.81 -0.67
N PHE A 11 -12.78 -9.28 -1.34
CA PHE A 11 -11.69 -10.09 -1.85
C PHE A 11 -10.89 -10.77 -0.74
N LEU A 12 -10.58 -10.06 0.34
CA LEU A 12 -9.86 -10.61 1.49
C LEU A 12 -10.67 -11.70 2.22
N ASP A 13 -11.97 -11.50 2.39
CA ASP A 13 -12.89 -12.49 2.96
C ASP A 13 -12.91 -13.78 2.09
N ALA A 14 -12.88 -13.63 0.77
CA ALA A 14 -12.84 -14.76 -0.17
C ALA A 14 -11.46 -15.42 -0.30
N ASN A 15 -10.39 -14.73 0.09
CA ASN A 15 -9.01 -15.19 -0.08
C ASN A 15 -8.20 -15.05 1.22
N PRO A 16 -8.42 -15.94 2.21
CA PRO A 16 -7.75 -15.86 3.52
C PRO A 16 -6.22 -15.86 3.45
N ALA A 17 -5.64 -16.48 2.42
CA ALA A 17 -4.18 -16.49 2.20
C ALA A 17 -3.59 -15.11 1.87
N MET A 18 -4.41 -14.15 1.44
CA MET A 18 -4.01 -12.78 1.12
C MET A 18 -4.30 -11.79 2.25
N VAL A 19 -4.87 -12.27 3.38
CA VAL A 19 -5.11 -11.45 4.57
C VAL A 19 -3.76 -11.09 5.21
N PRO A 20 -3.51 -9.80 5.55
CA PRO A 20 -2.28 -9.41 6.22
C PRO A 20 -2.13 -10.07 7.60
N ASP A 21 -0.95 -10.62 7.88
CA ASP A 21 -0.65 -11.23 9.19
C ASP A 21 -0.68 -10.21 10.34
N ILE A 22 -0.25 -8.98 10.07
CA ILE A 22 -0.17 -7.91 11.05
C ILE A 22 -1.20 -6.83 10.69
N PRO A 23 -2.02 -6.38 11.67
CA PRO A 23 -2.92 -5.26 11.47
C PRO A 23 -2.19 -4.03 10.94
N GLY A 24 -2.87 -3.30 10.07
CA GLY A 24 -2.41 -2.06 9.52
C GLY A 24 -3.59 -1.16 9.17
N GLY A 25 -3.32 -0.12 8.39
CA GLY A 25 -4.35 0.82 8.00
C GLY A 25 -3.85 1.69 6.87
N HIS A 26 -4.72 1.93 5.91
CA HIS A 26 -4.49 2.83 4.79
C HIS A 26 -5.80 3.55 4.46
N GLY A 27 -5.72 4.64 3.72
CA GLY A 27 -6.93 5.40 3.37
C GLY A 27 -7.74 4.71 2.26
N ASP A 28 -9.07 4.90 2.30
CA ASP A 28 -10.02 4.25 1.38
C ASP A 28 -9.77 4.56 -0.09
N GLY A 29 -9.17 5.71 -0.38
CA GLY A 29 -8.78 6.11 -1.72
C GLY A 29 -7.70 5.25 -2.37
N TRP A 30 -7.09 4.34 -1.61
CA TRP A 30 -6.11 3.38 -2.11
C TRP A 30 -6.64 1.94 -2.13
N ASN A 31 -7.90 1.70 -1.75
CA ASN A 31 -8.48 0.35 -1.67
C ASN A 31 -8.43 -0.39 -3.03
N ASP A 32 -8.66 0.33 -4.12
CA ASP A 32 -8.62 -0.23 -5.48
C ASP A 32 -7.19 -0.57 -5.92
N VAL A 33 -6.22 0.30 -5.61
CA VAL A 33 -4.79 0.03 -5.83
C VAL A 33 -4.32 -1.20 -5.07
N VAL A 34 -4.71 -1.31 -3.79
CA VAL A 34 -4.38 -2.46 -2.94
C VAL A 34 -5.03 -3.71 -3.50
N LEU A 35 -6.31 -3.66 -3.86
CA LEU A 35 -7.03 -4.80 -4.44
C LEU A 35 -6.34 -5.32 -5.70
N GLU A 36 -5.99 -4.44 -6.63
CA GLU A 36 -5.32 -4.84 -7.87
C GLU A 36 -3.92 -5.42 -7.60
N ALA A 37 -3.19 -4.87 -6.64
CA ALA A 37 -1.90 -5.43 -6.22
C ALA A 37 -2.05 -6.85 -5.65
N LEU A 38 -3.04 -7.08 -4.78
CA LEU A 38 -3.29 -8.39 -4.18
C LEU A 38 -3.73 -9.42 -5.22
N LYS A 39 -4.59 -9.05 -6.18
CA LYS A 39 -4.94 -9.92 -7.31
C LYS A 39 -3.73 -10.32 -8.14
N LYS A 40 -2.85 -9.37 -8.45
CA LYS A 40 -1.60 -9.64 -9.20
C LYS A 40 -0.66 -10.58 -8.42
N LEU A 41 -0.50 -10.35 -7.11
CA LEU A 41 0.31 -11.21 -6.25
C LEU A 41 -0.29 -12.62 -6.13
N GLN A 42 -1.61 -12.73 -6.00
CA GLN A 42 -2.30 -14.02 -6.00
C GLN A 42 -2.12 -14.75 -7.33
N ALA A 43 -2.33 -14.08 -8.45
CA ALA A 43 -2.13 -14.66 -9.78
C ALA A 43 -0.68 -15.14 -9.97
N LEU A 44 0.30 -14.34 -9.52
CA LEU A 44 1.71 -14.72 -9.55
C LEU A 44 2.00 -15.97 -8.71
N SER A 45 1.42 -16.05 -7.51
CA SER A 45 1.55 -17.22 -6.63
C SER A 45 0.95 -18.49 -7.26
N VAL A 46 -0.21 -18.37 -7.91
CA VAL A 46 -0.85 -19.49 -8.62
C VAL A 46 -0.07 -19.90 -9.87
N GLU A 47 0.42 -18.94 -10.65
CA GLU A 47 1.19 -19.17 -11.88
C GLU A 47 2.50 -19.93 -11.59
N THR A 48 3.20 -19.53 -10.52
CA THR A 48 4.56 -20.02 -10.23
C THR A 48 4.58 -21.17 -9.23
N GLY A 49 3.49 -21.37 -8.48
CA GLY A 49 3.43 -22.30 -7.36
C GLY A 49 4.20 -21.85 -6.11
N VAL A 50 4.81 -20.65 -6.13
CA VAL A 50 5.55 -20.08 -5.00
C VAL A 50 4.59 -19.39 -4.05
N GLY A 51 4.71 -19.66 -2.75
CA GLY A 51 3.89 -19.03 -1.72
C GLY A 51 4.24 -17.56 -1.55
N ILE A 52 3.25 -16.67 -1.69
CA ILE A 52 3.39 -15.24 -1.41
C ILE A 52 2.44 -14.89 -0.26
N LYS A 53 2.98 -14.37 0.83
CA LYS A 53 2.22 -13.96 2.02
C LYS A 53 2.28 -12.46 2.22
N ILE A 54 1.14 -11.87 2.60
CA ILE A 54 1.06 -10.45 2.95
C ILE A 54 1.35 -10.31 4.44
N ARG A 55 2.44 -9.62 4.78
CA ARG A 55 2.82 -9.38 6.19
C ARG A 55 2.07 -8.21 6.77
N GLN A 56 2.03 -7.08 6.06
CA GLN A 56 1.40 -5.86 6.54
C GLN A 56 1.09 -4.92 5.36
N ILE A 57 -0.07 -4.25 5.42
CA ILE A 57 -0.42 -3.14 4.53
C ILE A 57 -0.62 -1.91 5.39
N LYS A 58 0.14 -0.84 5.17
CA LYS A 58 -0.02 0.40 5.95
C LYS A 58 0.31 1.67 5.18
N GLU A 59 -0.24 2.78 5.64
CA GLU A 59 0.22 4.12 5.35
C GLU A 59 1.52 4.40 6.14
N LYS A 60 2.48 5.05 5.47
CA LYS A 60 3.68 5.60 6.10
C LYS A 60 4.17 6.84 5.35
N PHE A 61 4.18 7.98 6.04
CA PHE A 61 4.68 9.27 5.55
C PHE A 61 3.95 9.82 4.30
N GLY A 62 2.64 9.64 4.21
CA GLY A 62 1.77 10.04 3.10
C GLY A 62 1.91 9.12 1.89
N GLY A 63 2.25 7.85 2.10
CA GLY A 63 2.39 6.86 1.05
C GLY A 63 2.03 5.45 1.52
N LEU A 64 1.61 4.61 0.58
CA LEU A 64 1.26 3.21 0.82
C LEU A 64 2.53 2.35 0.98
N ARG A 65 2.50 1.34 1.85
CA ARG A 65 3.54 0.33 2.03
C ARG A 65 2.94 -1.06 2.10
N LEU A 66 3.40 -1.94 1.23
CA LEU A 66 3.05 -3.36 1.23
C LEU A 66 4.28 -4.17 1.61
N TYR A 67 4.19 -4.87 2.74
CA TYR A 67 5.21 -5.80 3.18
C TYR A 67 4.77 -7.21 2.80
N ILE A 68 5.57 -7.88 1.99
CA ILE A 68 5.32 -9.25 1.53
C ILE A 68 6.46 -10.16 1.96
N GLN A 69 6.15 -11.45 2.07
CA GLN A 69 7.10 -12.53 2.19
C GLN A 69 6.91 -13.47 1.01
N VAL A 70 8.00 -13.84 0.34
CA VAL A 70 8.00 -14.76 -0.80
C VAL A 70 8.76 -16.00 -0.37
N ASP A 71 8.08 -17.14 -0.35
CA ASP A 71 8.62 -18.44 0.03
C ASP A 71 9.38 -19.08 -1.17
N GLU A 72 10.30 -18.32 -1.75
CA GLU A 72 11.20 -18.74 -2.82
C GLU A 72 12.58 -19.06 -2.22
N GLU A 73 13.09 -20.28 -2.48
CA GLU A 73 14.45 -20.68 -2.15
C GLU A 73 15.46 -19.97 -3.07
N ASP A 74 15.65 -18.68 -2.83
CA ASP A 74 16.73 -17.91 -3.44
C ASP A 74 17.79 -17.64 -2.36
N SER A 75 19.06 -17.86 -2.70
CA SER A 75 20.19 -17.55 -1.83
C SER A 75 20.10 -16.10 -1.36
N LEU A 76 20.17 -15.88 -0.05
CA LEU A 76 19.97 -14.59 0.63
C LEU A 76 21.09 -13.55 0.35
N GLU A 77 21.86 -13.71 -0.73
CA GLU A 77 23.26 -13.31 -0.67
C GLU A 77 23.54 -11.85 -1.00
N ASP A 78 22.61 -11.07 -1.58
CA ASP A 78 22.90 -9.66 -1.89
C ASP A 78 21.74 -8.70 -1.59
N LEU A 79 21.97 -7.61 -0.84
CA LEU A 79 21.04 -6.49 -0.78
C LEU A 79 21.24 -5.60 -2.01
N GLN A 80 20.18 -5.34 -2.77
CA GLN A 80 20.25 -4.48 -3.94
C GLN A 80 19.69 -3.09 -3.64
N VAL A 81 20.42 -2.06 -4.08
CA VAL A 81 19.96 -0.68 -4.05
C VAL A 81 18.95 -0.46 -5.19
N VAL A 82 17.69 -0.25 -4.85
CA VAL A 82 16.61 -0.03 -5.83
C VAL A 82 16.27 1.44 -6.04
N GLN A 83 16.67 2.32 -5.12
CA GLN A 83 16.51 3.76 -5.28
C GLN A 83 17.50 4.51 -4.39
N GLN A 84 18.13 5.55 -4.94
CA GLN A 84 18.94 6.51 -4.17
C GLN A 84 18.46 7.93 -4.43
N THR A 85 18.29 8.66 -3.34
CA THR A 85 18.07 10.10 -3.32
C THR A 85 18.96 10.71 -2.24
N THR A 86 19.15 12.03 -2.26
CA THR A 86 19.90 12.73 -1.22
C THR A 86 19.26 12.49 0.15
N GLY A 87 19.84 11.59 0.95
CA GLY A 87 19.38 11.23 2.29
C GLY A 87 18.51 9.97 2.42
N HIS A 88 18.19 9.26 1.33
CA HIS A 88 17.44 8.01 1.41
C HIS A 88 17.93 6.97 0.40
N VAL A 89 18.24 5.77 0.90
CA VAL A 89 18.55 4.58 0.10
C VAL A 89 17.49 3.53 0.38
N ARG A 90 16.81 3.06 -0.68
CA ARG A 90 15.89 1.94 -0.59
C ARG A 90 16.64 0.67 -1.00
N LEU A 91 16.68 -0.30 -0.10
CA LEU A 91 17.24 -1.63 -0.35
C LEU A 91 16.11 -2.64 -0.55
N THR A 92 16.37 -3.64 -1.40
CA THR A 92 15.53 -4.84 -1.54
C THR A 92 16.40 -6.07 -1.26
N PRO A 93 15.83 -7.17 -0.72
CA PRO A 93 16.49 -8.46 -0.83
C PRO A 93 16.83 -8.73 -2.29
N GLY A 94 18.03 -9.25 -2.54
CA GLY A 94 18.48 -9.68 -3.85
C GLY A 94 17.48 -10.64 -4.41
N ALA A 95 16.90 -10.23 -5.53
CA ALA A 95 16.07 -11.08 -6.34
C ALA A 95 16.93 -11.39 -7.57
N SER A 96 17.10 -12.67 -7.88
CA SER A 96 17.73 -13.05 -9.14
C SER A 96 16.86 -12.55 -10.30
N ALA A 97 17.47 -12.15 -11.41
CA ALA A 97 16.71 -11.64 -12.56
C ALA A 97 15.75 -12.72 -13.07
N GLY A 98 14.46 -12.39 -13.16
CA GLY A 98 13.38 -13.32 -13.51
C GLY A 98 12.76 -14.09 -12.35
N SER A 99 13.27 -13.96 -11.13
CA SER A 99 12.72 -14.63 -9.93
C SER A 99 11.28 -14.20 -9.62
N VAL A 100 10.57 -15.05 -8.88
CA VAL A 100 9.23 -14.72 -8.38
C VAL A 100 9.32 -13.53 -7.42
N ARG A 101 10.38 -13.46 -6.62
CA ARG A 101 10.65 -12.34 -5.72
C ARG A 101 10.78 -11.02 -6.47
N GLU A 102 11.52 -10.97 -7.58
CA GLU A 102 11.67 -9.75 -8.39
C GLU A 102 10.30 -9.28 -8.89
N ARG A 103 9.54 -10.21 -9.49
CA ARG A 103 8.20 -9.94 -10.02
C ARG A 103 7.24 -9.48 -8.92
N ALA A 104 7.28 -10.09 -7.75
CA ALA A 104 6.44 -9.73 -6.61
C ALA A 104 6.76 -8.32 -6.09
N TYR A 105 8.05 -7.97 -5.95
CA TYR A 105 8.45 -6.62 -5.55
C TYR A 105 8.17 -5.56 -6.64
N ALA A 106 8.16 -5.95 -7.91
CA ALA A 106 7.72 -5.07 -8.99
C ALA A 106 6.23 -4.72 -8.85
N ILE A 107 5.37 -5.70 -8.56
CA ILE A 107 3.94 -5.48 -8.30
C ILE A 107 3.74 -4.55 -7.09
N VAL A 108 4.49 -4.79 -5.99
CA VAL A 108 4.44 -3.92 -4.81
C VAL A 108 4.83 -2.49 -5.16
N ARG A 109 5.91 -2.30 -5.93
CA ARG A 109 6.37 -0.97 -6.32
C ARG A 109 5.35 -0.25 -7.19
N GLU A 110 4.77 -0.94 -8.17
CA GLU A 110 3.70 -0.41 -9.02
C GLU A 110 2.52 0.08 -8.16
N ALA A 111 2.13 -0.69 -7.14
CA ALA A 111 1.06 -0.32 -6.23
C ALA A 111 1.43 0.92 -5.37
N GLU A 112 2.65 0.98 -4.85
CA GLU A 112 3.12 2.13 -4.08
C GLU A 112 3.17 3.41 -4.93
N ASP A 113 3.62 3.31 -6.18
CA ASP A 113 3.68 4.43 -7.12
C ASP A 113 2.27 4.87 -7.54
N ALA A 114 1.37 3.92 -7.81
CA ALA A 114 -0.03 4.20 -8.12
C ALA A 114 -0.75 4.88 -6.95
N ALA A 115 -0.51 4.46 -5.71
CA ALA A 115 -1.06 5.11 -4.53
C ALA A 115 -0.46 6.52 -4.33
N ALA A 116 0.83 6.72 -4.59
CA ALA A 116 1.46 8.04 -4.56
C ALA A 116 0.89 9.00 -5.61
N ALA A 117 0.27 8.48 -6.67
CA ALA A 117 -0.44 9.25 -7.68
C ALA A 117 -1.95 9.42 -7.37
N ARG A 118 -2.40 9.19 -6.12
CA ARG A 118 -3.80 9.27 -5.71
C ARG A 118 -4.00 9.86 -4.31
N CYS A 119 -5.14 10.51 -4.11
CA CYS A 119 -5.60 10.98 -2.81
C CYS A 119 -5.88 9.78 -1.89
N GLU A 120 -5.30 9.77 -0.69
CA GLU A 120 -5.48 8.69 0.29
C GLU A 120 -6.93 8.51 0.74
N THR A 121 -7.75 9.56 0.68
CA THR A 121 -9.14 9.49 1.13
C THR A 121 -10.10 9.09 0.02
N CYS A 122 -9.97 9.63 -1.18
CA CYS A 122 -10.98 9.48 -2.25
C CYS A 122 -10.47 8.87 -3.55
N GLY A 123 -9.16 8.63 -3.69
CA GLY A 123 -8.57 8.01 -4.88
C GLY A 123 -8.43 8.93 -6.10
N ALA A 124 -9.01 10.14 -6.07
CA ALA A 124 -8.83 11.16 -7.11
C ALA A 124 -7.37 11.66 -7.19
N SER A 125 -7.08 12.56 -8.13
CA SER A 125 -5.75 13.16 -8.26
C SER A 125 -5.24 13.74 -6.93
N PRO A 126 -4.00 13.44 -6.54
CA PRO A 126 -3.46 13.79 -5.25
C PRO A 126 -3.17 15.30 -5.20
N GLY A 127 -3.27 15.88 -4.02
CA GLY A 127 -2.57 17.12 -3.73
C GLY A 127 -1.09 16.87 -3.45
N PRO A 128 -0.30 17.93 -3.18
CA PRO A 128 1.08 17.77 -2.72
C PRO A 128 1.13 16.99 -1.40
N LEU A 129 2.30 16.47 -1.04
CA LEU A 129 2.52 15.91 0.30
C LEU A 129 2.37 17.02 1.35
N ARG A 130 1.49 16.84 2.33
CA ARG A 130 1.20 17.84 3.37
C ARG A 130 1.57 17.33 4.74
N ASN A 131 1.82 18.25 5.67
CA ASN A 131 2.01 17.97 7.08
C ASN A 131 0.85 18.61 7.87
N LEU A 132 0.02 17.77 8.50
CA LEU A 132 -1.11 18.16 9.33
C LEU A 132 -0.79 17.83 10.78
N GLY A 133 -0.22 18.78 11.51
CA GLY A 133 0.07 18.60 12.95
C GLY A 133 1.02 17.44 13.25
N GLY A 134 1.99 17.18 12.38
CA GLY A 134 2.94 16.06 12.50
C GLY A 134 2.55 14.82 11.68
N TYR A 135 1.31 14.74 11.18
CA TYR A 135 0.86 13.67 10.29
C TYR A 135 1.14 14.04 8.83
N ARG A 136 1.92 13.22 8.13
CA ARG A 136 2.16 13.40 6.69
C ARG A 136 1.08 12.68 5.89
N CYS A 137 0.42 13.40 5.00
CA CYS A 137 -0.70 12.88 4.23
C CYS A 137 -0.66 13.31 2.76
N ARG A 138 -1.27 12.51 1.91
CA ARG A 138 -1.44 12.81 0.49
C ARG A 138 -2.92 12.89 0.15
N MET A 139 -3.51 14.05 0.39
CA MET A 139 -4.93 14.33 0.12
C MET A 139 -5.07 15.40 -0.97
N CYS A 140 -6.14 15.32 -1.76
CA CYS A 140 -6.57 16.43 -2.62
C CYS A 140 -7.12 17.59 -1.78
N ASP A 141 -7.17 18.78 -2.37
CA ASP A 141 -7.60 19.99 -1.66
C ASP A 141 -9.04 19.89 -1.16
N ALA A 142 -9.92 19.19 -1.89
CA ALA A 142 -11.31 18.94 -1.46
C ALA A 142 -11.39 18.07 -0.20
N CYS A 143 -10.64 16.96 -0.15
CA CYS A 143 -10.58 16.09 1.04
C CYS A 143 -9.91 16.80 2.22
N LEU A 144 -8.88 17.60 1.95
CA LEU A 144 -8.23 18.39 2.97
C LEU A 144 -9.18 19.42 3.59
N ALA A 145 -9.96 20.13 2.77
CA ALA A 145 -10.92 21.12 3.24
C ALA A 145 -11.98 20.49 4.15
N LYS A 146 -12.49 19.30 3.79
CA LYS A 146 -13.42 18.52 4.62
C LYS A 146 -12.82 18.19 5.99
N ARG A 147 -11.60 17.64 6.00
CA ARG A 147 -10.88 17.29 7.24
C ARG A 147 -10.59 18.50 8.13
N GLY A 148 -10.32 19.66 7.52
CA GLY A 148 -10.12 20.92 8.24
C GLY A 148 -11.42 21.53 8.81
N GLY A 149 -12.55 21.29 8.14
CA GLY A 149 -13.89 21.68 8.61
C GLY A 149 -14.31 20.88 9.84
N GLU A 150 -14.10 19.57 9.83
CA GLU A 150 -14.42 18.67 10.97
C GLU A 150 -13.64 19.06 12.25
N ALA A 151 -12.41 19.55 12.12
CA ALA A 151 -11.59 20.00 13.25
C ALA A 151 -12.00 21.37 13.83
N ARG A 152 -12.80 22.16 13.10
CA ARG A 152 -13.37 23.44 13.58
C ARG A 152 -14.73 23.26 14.24
N ASP A 153 -15.58 22.39 13.67
CA ASP A 153 -16.93 22.10 14.19
C ASP A 153 -16.90 21.50 15.62
N LEU A 154 -15.86 20.71 15.93
CA LEU A 154 -15.63 20.17 17.28
C LEU A 154 -15.19 21.21 18.33
N ARG A 155 -14.83 22.44 17.93
CA ARG A 155 -14.46 23.52 18.86
C ARG A 155 -15.61 24.47 19.17
N GLU A 156 -16.63 24.50 18.31
CA GLU A 156 -17.82 25.35 18.49
C GLU A 156 -18.94 24.63 19.26
N THR A 157 -18.80 23.33 19.50
CA THR A 157 -19.73 22.48 20.25
C THR A 157 -19.32 22.26 21.73
N ARG A 158 -18.43 23.09 22.29
CA ARG A 158 -17.91 22.94 23.66
C ARG A 158 -18.13 24.16 24.55
#